data_AF-A0A3B9YJF7-F1
#
_entry.id   AF-A0A3B9YJF7-F1
#
_cell.length_a   1.000
_cell.length_b   1.000
_cell.length_c   1.000
_cell.angle_alpha   90.00
_cell.angle_beta   90.00
_cell.angle_gamma   90.00
#
_symmetry.space_group_name_H-M   'P 1'
#
loop_
_entity.id
_entity.type
_entity.pdbx_description
1 polymer ?
#
loop_
_entity_poly.entity_id
_entity_poly.type
_entity_poly.pdbx_seq_one_letter_code
_entity_poly.pdbx_strand_id
1 'polypeptide(L)'
;MGPQGLTQTLLLALLGGAAQVLPVSGSAHRLLFPWILQWNNSPPEAALLWGGTLALLLHAWRERSVLSSGLLRGVLLAALPAALSWLALKGSPALQKQECVALALILFGLLLLAADRKGRMSRGLEELGPRDYAALALAQVLAAAPGVSLIGVSMTAGLLLGLRRVEAARLAALAAAPLLLAAALWSSRGLGGAGLGLPFWTALLLSTAAGFGALRLLLRWLENRDLGVFGLYRVGLGLLVLLLATAQPPVNMASKLKLSPPPRKAVSELSPRAARLRRHVTALAGDIGERAAIRPGQRKLNQARDYVARQFEACGYAPSLEPYHALWMGAVKNGTTFYNVAVTLGDQDAEGLWVLGAHYDTTSDTPGADDNASGTAVLLELACALKRSPPKRPVRLVAYSTEEPPAFDTLNMGSAHDAKALKARGAKVEGMISLEMLGYFDDRPGSQLWFPFLKWIIPERGDFLALVANRRSWAFWRTVRRSWRRHSGLPLLPLVMPELAAVRTSDHQGYWDAGFPALMLTDSASYRNPNYHEQSDLPDTLDYEAMGKAADALEAVLRD
;
A
#
# COMPACT_ATOMS: atom_id res chain seq x y z
N MET A 1 16.99 -11.79 -15.04
CA MET A 1 16.14 -10.57 -14.98
C MET A 1 15.46 -10.41 -16.33
N GLY A 2 14.14 -10.23 -16.37
CA GLY A 2 13.45 -9.85 -17.61
C GLY A 2 13.81 -8.41 -18.03
N PRO A 3 13.53 -8.00 -19.27
CA PRO A 3 13.88 -6.67 -19.80
C PRO A 3 13.29 -5.52 -18.98
N GLN A 4 12.09 -5.69 -18.43
CA GLN A 4 11.45 -4.71 -17.55
C GLN A 4 12.21 -4.48 -16.24
N GLY A 5 12.79 -5.54 -15.64
CA GLY A 5 13.56 -5.43 -14.39
C GLY A 5 14.91 -4.73 -14.56
N LEU A 6 15.51 -4.82 -15.75
CA LEU A 6 16.73 -4.10 -16.07
C LEU A 6 16.47 -2.59 -16.17
N THR A 7 15.42 -2.17 -16.89
CA THR A 7 15.05 -0.76 -17.02
C THR A 7 14.74 -0.11 -15.66
N GLN A 8 14.00 -0.81 -14.78
CA GLN A 8 13.72 -0.34 -13.41
C GLN A 8 15.01 -0.12 -12.61
N THR A 9 15.93 -1.10 -12.67
CA THR A 9 17.22 -1.04 -11.97
C THR A 9 18.08 0.13 -12.45
N LEU A 10 18.15 0.35 -13.77
CA LEU A 10 18.91 1.44 -14.37
C LEU A 10 18.39 2.82 -13.93
N LEU A 11 17.07 3.02 -14.00
CA LEU A 11 16.44 4.28 -13.62
C LEU A 11 16.61 4.58 -12.12
N LEU A 12 16.38 3.59 -11.27
CA LEU A 12 16.57 3.74 -9.83
C LEU A 12 18.04 3.94 -9.44
N ALA A 13 18.99 3.38 -10.19
CA ALA A 13 20.42 3.62 -9.96
C ALA A 13 20.83 5.07 -10.29
N LEU A 14 20.38 5.60 -11.44
CA LEU A 14 20.63 6.99 -11.83
C LEU A 14 19.99 7.97 -10.83
N LEU A 15 18.71 7.74 -10.52
CA LEU A 15 17.95 8.58 -9.60
C LEU A 15 18.52 8.49 -8.17
N GLY A 16 18.86 7.29 -7.71
CA GLY A 16 19.47 7.05 -6.41
C GLY A 16 20.85 7.67 -6.26
N GLY A 17 21.68 7.66 -7.31
CA GLY A 17 22.98 8.32 -7.33
C GLY A 17 22.87 9.84 -7.23
N ALA A 18 22.01 10.44 -8.06
CA ALA A 18 21.77 11.88 -8.02
C ALA A 18 21.16 12.33 -6.68
N ALA A 19 20.13 11.64 -6.19
CA ALA A 19 19.41 12.03 -4.98
C ALA A 19 20.25 11.93 -3.69
N GLN A 20 21.33 11.15 -3.69
CA GLN A 20 22.25 11.05 -2.54
C GLN A 20 23.13 12.28 -2.35
N VAL A 21 23.49 12.96 -3.44
CA VAL A 21 24.39 14.12 -3.41
C VAL A 21 23.64 15.45 -3.54
N LEU A 22 22.37 15.40 -3.94
CA LEU A 22 21.48 16.56 -4.01
C LEU A 22 20.72 16.75 -2.67
N PRO A 23 20.29 17.97 -2.33
CA PRO A 23 19.56 18.24 -1.09
C PRO A 23 18.10 17.73 -1.08
N VAL A 24 17.78 16.66 -1.80
CA VAL A 24 16.40 16.16 -2.04
C VAL A 24 16.05 14.88 -1.28
N SER A 25 16.98 14.34 -0.48
CA SER A 25 16.83 13.10 0.32
C SER A 25 16.89 11.81 -0.50
N GLY A 26 18.09 11.24 -0.65
CA GLY A 26 18.29 9.95 -1.29
C GLY A 26 17.55 8.78 -0.62
N SER A 27 17.40 8.79 0.71
CA SER A 27 16.64 7.75 1.43
C SER A 27 15.14 7.83 1.11
N ALA A 28 14.57 9.03 1.01
CA ALA A 28 13.18 9.20 0.62
C ALA A 28 12.91 8.68 -0.79
N HIS A 29 13.78 9.01 -1.75
CA HIS A 29 13.62 8.56 -3.12
C HIS A 29 13.70 7.04 -3.24
N ARG A 30 14.61 6.42 -2.49
CA ARG A 30 14.76 4.96 -2.46
C ARG A 30 13.53 4.24 -1.90
N LEU A 31 12.88 4.82 -0.89
CA LEU A 31 11.68 4.23 -0.27
C LEU A 31 10.42 4.53 -1.09
N LEU A 32 10.27 5.77 -1.54
CA LEU A 32 9.03 6.27 -2.13
C LEU A 32 8.88 5.93 -3.60
N PHE A 33 9.94 5.94 -4.41
CA PHE A 33 9.78 5.68 -5.86
C PHE A 33 9.31 4.26 -6.16
N PRO A 34 9.90 3.20 -5.58
CA PRO A 34 9.38 1.85 -5.77
C PRO A 34 7.93 1.71 -5.28
N TRP A 35 7.59 2.37 -4.18
CA TRP A 35 6.22 2.38 -3.63
C TRP A 35 5.22 3.11 -4.55
N ILE A 36 5.54 4.32 -5.01
CA ILE A 36 4.67 5.11 -5.91
C ILE A 36 4.47 4.40 -7.25
N LEU A 37 5.53 3.77 -7.78
CA LEU A 37 5.52 3.14 -9.10
C LEU A 37 5.13 1.66 -9.08
N GLN A 38 4.91 1.08 -7.90
CA GLN A 38 4.62 -0.34 -7.69
C GLN A 38 5.68 -1.24 -8.35
N TRP A 39 6.96 -0.91 -8.15
CA TRP A 39 8.08 -1.64 -8.74
C TRP A 39 8.65 -2.67 -7.77
N ASN A 40 8.64 -3.94 -8.20
CA ASN A 40 9.12 -5.07 -7.39
C ASN A 40 10.65 -5.26 -7.42
N ASN A 41 11.36 -4.55 -8.32
CA ASN A 41 12.82 -4.63 -8.43
C ASN A 41 13.47 -3.30 -8.05
N SER A 42 14.35 -3.33 -7.07
CA SER A 42 15.22 -2.21 -6.71
C SER A 42 16.68 -2.63 -6.76
N PRO A 43 17.61 -1.75 -7.18
CA PRO A 43 19.04 -2.03 -7.09
C PRO A 43 19.46 -2.26 -5.63
N PRO A 44 20.50 -3.06 -5.39
CA PRO A 44 21.02 -3.25 -4.03
C PRO A 44 21.37 -1.90 -3.38
N GLU A 45 20.86 -1.66 -2.17
CA GLU A 45 21.08 -0.40 -1.45
C GLU A 45 22.58 -0.10 -1.29
N ALA A 46 23.38 -1.12 -0.97
CA ALA A 46 24.82 -1.01 -0.86
C ALA A 46 25.47 -0.45 -2.14
N ALA A 47 25.02 -0.85 -3.33
CA ALA A 47 25.56 -0.37 -4.59
C ALA A 47 25.31 1.14 -4.76
N LEU A 48 24.11 1.61 -4.40
CA LEU A 48 23.78 3.02 -4.42
C LEU A 48 24.66 3.81 -3.44
N LEU A 49 24.77 3.35 -2.19
CA LEU A 49 25.55 4.00 -1.14
C LEU A 49 27.04 4.06 -1.49
N TRP A 50 27.59 2.98 -2.04
CA TRP A 50 28.96 2.97 -2.59
C TRP A 50 29.12 3.97 -3.72
N GLY A 51 28.17 4.02 -4.65
CA GLY A 51 28.24 4.96 -5.76
C GLY A 51 28.19 6.42 -5.32
N GLY A 52 27.32 6.76 -4.35
CA GLY A 52 27.28 8.09 -3.75
C GLY A 52 28.58 8.44 -3.02
N THR A 53 29.14 7.50 -2.26
CA THR A 53 30.43 7.66 -1.58
C THR A 53 31.56 7.93 -2.56
N LEU A 54 31.67 7.12 -3.63
CA LEU A 54 32.69 7.30 -4.66
C LEU A 54 32.55 8.64 -5.38
N ALA A 55 31.32 9.08 -5.68
CA ALA A 55 31.08 10.38 -6.27
C ALA A 55 31.61 11.53 -5.40
N LEU A 56 31.37 11.49 -4.09
CA LEU A 56 31.87 12.49 -3.15
C LEU A 56 33.39 12.45 -3.01
N LEU A 57 33.99 11.26 -2.93
CA LEU A 57 35.44 11.10 -2.84
C LEU A 57 36.17 11.57 -4.11
N LEU A 58 35.63 11.27 -5.29
CA LEU A 58 36.17 11.76 -6.57
C LEU A 58 36.10 13.28 -6.66
N HIS A 59 35.02 13.88 -6.16
CA HIS A 59 34.91 15.33 -6.07
C HIS A 59 35.93 15.94 -5.10
N ALA A 60 36.05 15.38 -3.89
CA ALA A 60 37.02 15.83 -2.89
C ALA A 60 38.47 15.70 -3.38
N TRP A 61 38.80 14.61 -4.09
CA TRP A 61 40.11 14.43 -4.72
C TRP A 61 40.42 15.54 -5.73
N ARG A 62 39.41 15.95 -6.50
CA ARG A 62 39.56 17.02 -7.48
C ARG A 62 39.74 18.40 -6.83
N GLU A 63 39.03 18.66 -5.73
CA GLU A 63 39.12 19.92 -4.97
C GLU A 63 40.12 19.87 -3.81
N ARG A 64 41.08 18.94 -3.86
CA ARG A 64 42.06 18.72 -2.78
C ARG A 64 42.85 19.95 -2.34
N SER A 65 43.00 20.95 -3.22
CA SER A 65 43.67 22.21 -2.89
C SER A 65 42.92 23.06 -1.86
N VAL A 66 41.61 22.86 -1.71
CA VAL A 66 40.75 23.55 -0.73
C VAL A 66 40.72 22.81 0.62
N LEU A 67 41.23 21.56 0.67
CA LEU A 67 41.17 20.72 1.86
C LEU A 67 42.32 21.03 2.82
N SER A 68 42.01 21.73 3.91
CA SER A 68 42.94 21.90 5.03
C SER A 68 42.82 20.74 6.04
N SER A 69 43.90 20.48 6.78
CA SER A 69 43.89 19.47 7.86
C SER A 69 42.87 19.81 8.95
N GLY A 70 42.68 21.10 9.24
CA GLY A 70 41.65 21.59 10.17
C GLY A 70 40.23 21.27 9.71
N LEU A 71 39.93 21.53 8.43
CA LEU A 71 38.63 21.23 7.84
C LEU A 71 38.30 19.73 7.89
N LEU A 72 39.25 18.88 7.49
CA LEU A 72 39.07 17.43 7.52
C LEU A 72 38.84 16.92 8.95
N ARG A 73 39.61 17.39 9.92
CA ARG A 73 39.42 17.02 11.34
C ARG A 73 38.05 17.46 11.87
N GLY A 74 37.66 18.70 11.60
CA GLY A 74 36.36 19.23 12.03
C GLY A 74 35.18 18.44 11.46
N VAL A 75 35.24 18.10 10.17
CA VAL A 75 34.24 17.29 9.49
C VAL A 75 34.16 15.86 10.05
N LEU A 76 35.30 15.20 10.26
CA LEU A 76 35.34 13.84 10.82
C LEU A 76 34.77 13.79 12.24
N LEU A 77 35.08 14.80 13.07
CA LEU A 77 34.50 14.92 14.41
C LEU A 77 32.99 15.17 14.37
N ALA A 78 32.51 16.01 13.44
CA ALA A 78 31.09 16.28 13.28
C ALA A 78 30.28 15.06 12.82
N ALA A 79 30.92 14.14 12.09
CA ALA A 79 30.27 12.91 11.62
C ALA A 79 29.99 11.89 12.75
N LEU A 80 30.76 11.90 13.85
CA LEU A 80 30.63 10.87 14.90
C LEU A 80 29.23 10.81 15.54
N PRO A 81 28.63 11.92 16.01
CA PRO A 81 27.28 11.88 16.59
C PRO A 81 26.21 11.42 15.58
N ALA A 82 26.36 11.84 14.31
CA ALA A 82 25.42 11.47 13.26
C ALA A 82 25.48 9.97 12.92
N ALA A 83 26.68 9.38 12.89
CA ALA A 83 26.86 7.94 12.69
C ALA A 83 26.22 7.13 13.83
N LEU A 84 26.36 7.58 15.08
CA LEU A 84 25.75 6.94 16.25
C LEU A 84 24.21 7.06 16.23
N SER A 85 23.68 8.24 15.91
CA SER A 85 22.24 8.46 15.74
C SER A 85 21.65 7.54 14.67
N TRP A 86 22.30 7.46 13.51
CA TRP A 86 21.89 6.56 12.43
C TRP A 86 21.94 5.08 12.86
N LEU A 87 23.00 4.67 13.56
CA LEU A 87 23.14 3.30 14.08
C LEU A 87 21.99 2.92 15.04
N ALA A 88 21.55 3.87 15.87
CA ALA A 88 20.46 3.66 16.83
C ALA A 88 19.06 3.62 16.19
N LEU A 89 18.83 4.41 15.13
CA LEU A 89 17.50 4.59 14.54
C LEU A 89 17.27 3.80 13.24
N LYS A 90 18.32 3.26 12.61
CA LYS A 90 18.17 2.48 11.38
C LYS A 90 17.23 1.29 11.60
N GLY A 91 16.37 1.04 10.61
CA GLY A 91 15.43 -0.07 10.67
C GLY A 91 14.18 0.17 11.53
N SER A 92 14.03 1.33 12.19
CA SER A 92 12.81 1.67 12.92
C SER A 92 11.60 1.71 11.97
N PRO A 93 10.60 0.82 12.11
CA PRO A 93 9.44 0.79 11.22
C PRO A 93 8.63 2.09 11.28
N ALA A 94 8.57 2.72 12.47
CA ALA A 94 7.85 3.97 12.66
C ALA A 94 8.42 5.12 11.80
N LEU A 95 9.75 5.15 11.61
CA LEU A 95 10.41 6.20 10.81
C LEU A 95 10.38 5.93 9.30
N GLN A 96 10.08 4.70 8.89
CA GLN A 96 9.99 4.31 7.48
C GLN A 96 8.58 4.46 6.90
N LYS A 97 7.58 4.70 7.76
CA LYS A 97 6.21 5.02 7.32
C LYS A 97 6.20 6.19 6.36
N GLN A 98 5.42 6.07 5.28
CA GLN A 98 5.34 7.03 4.18
C GLN A 98 5.01 8.44 4.69
N GLU A 99 4.14 8.54 5.70
CA GLU A 99 3.74 9.80 6.33
C GLU A 99 4.92 10.45 7.06
N CYS A 100 5.71 9.68 7.80
CA CYS A 100 6.90 10.17 8.49
C CYS A 100 7.94 10.70 7.49
N VAL A 101 8.21 9.95 6.42
CA VAL A 101 9.12 10.37 5.36
C VAL A 101 8.62 11.65 4.67
N ALA A 102 7.32 11.75 4.41
CA ALA A 102 6.69 12.90 3.80
C ALA A 102 6.75 14.16 4.68
N LEU A 103 6.45 14.03 5.97
CA LEU A 103 6.56 15.12 6.94
C LEU A 103 8.00 15.62 7.06
N ALA A 104 8.99 14.70 7.09
CA ALA A 104 10.40 15.06 7.07
C ALA A 104 10.82 15.76 5.77
N LEU A 105 10.32 15.31 4.60
CA LEU A 105 10.55 16.00 3.33
C LEU A 105 10.05 17.45 3.38
N ILE A 106 8.81 17.66 3.83
CA ILE A 106 8.17 18.98 3.93
C ILE A 106 8.93 19.87 4.92
N LEU A 107 9.09 19.42 6.17
CA LEU A 107 9.70 20.22 7.24
C LEU A 107 11.11 20.67 6.85
N PHE A 108 11.98 19.75 6.44
CA PHE A 108 13.35 20.10 6.10
C PHE A 108 13.47 20.78 4.72
N GLY A 109 12.48 20.61 3.84
CA GLY A 109 12.34 21.43 2.64
C GLY A 109 12.07 22.89 2.97
N LEU A 110 11.13 23.16 3.89
CA LEU A 110 10.82 24.50 4.37
C LEU A 110 12.00 25.13 5.12
N LEU A 111 12.72 24.35 5.94
CA LEU A 111 13.92 24.84 6.64
C LEU A 111 15.02 25.23 5.64
N LEU A 112 15.24 24.44 4.59
CA LEU A 112 16.20 24.76 3.53
C LEU A 112 15.80 26.07 2.82
N LEU A 113 14.51 26.23 2.46
CA LEU A 113 14.00 27.48 1.85
C LEU A 113 14.20 28.69 2.77
N ALA A 114 13.96 28.53 4.07
CA ALA A 114 14.12 29.59 5.04
C ALA A 114 15.59 29.99 5.22
N ALA A 115 16.48 29.01 5.35
CA ALA A 115 17.92 29.24 5.48
C ALA A 115 18.51 29.89 4.23
N ASP A 116 18.09 29.47 3.04
CA ASP A 116 18.55 30.02 1.78
C ASP A 116 18.07 31.45 1.50
N ARG A 117 16.95 31.87 2.09
CA ARG A 117 16.46 33.26 2.00
C ARG A 117 17.04 34.17 3.08
N LYS A 118 17.31 33.64 4.28
CA LYS A 118 17.72 34.43 5.45
C LYS A 118 19.22 34.39 5.75
N GLY A 119 19.97 33.48 5.13
CA GLY A 119 21.40 33.31 5.38
C GLY A 119 22.21 34.56 5.02
N ARG A 120 23.24 34.88 5.84
CA ARG A 120 24.11 36.05 5.62
C ARG A 120 25.00 35.92 4.39
N MET A 121 25.38 34.69 4.01
CA MET A 121 26.13 34.34 2.81
C MET A 121 27.43 35.14 2.58
N SER A 122 28.16 35.43 3.66
CA SER A 122 29.39 36.23 3.61
C SER A 122 30.67 35.43 3.87
N ARG A 123 30.57 34.23 4.47
CA ARG A 123 31.71 33.45 4.98
C ARG A 123 32.21 32.39 3.99
N GLY A 124 33.51 32.14 4.02
CA GLY A 124 34.19 31.00 3.38
C GLY A 124 34.40 29.78 4.29
N LEU A 125 34.98 28.71 3.75
CA LEU A 125 35.30 27.48 4.53
C LEU A 125 36.46 27.68 5.50
N GLU A 126 37.37 28.57 5.15
CA GLU A 126 38.55 29.00 5.90
C GLU A 126 38.20 29.68 7.23
N GLU A 127 36.98 30.22 7.35
CA GLU A 127 36.49 30.90 8.55
C GLU A 127 35.78 29.95 9.55
N LEU A 128 35.73 28.65 9.26
CA LEU A 128 35.04 27.68 10.12
C LEU A 128 35.79 27.43 11.43
N GLY A 129 35.06 27.48 12.54
CA GLY A 129 35.57 27.19 13.88
C GLY A 129 34.85 26.02 14.56
N PRO A 130 35.26 25.65 15.79
CA PRO A 130 34.68 24.54 16.54
C PRO A 130 33.15 24.61 16.73
N ARG A 131 32.60 25.81 16.92
CA ARG A 131 31.15 26.02 17.07
C ARG A 131 30.38 25.70 15.79
N ASP A 132 30.96 26.01 14.63
CA ASP A 132 30.36 25.70 13.33
C ASP A 132 30.30 24.17 13.12
N TYR A 133 31.37 23.45 13.48
CA TYR A 133 31.39 21.98 13.41
C TYR A 133 30.43 21.33 14.41
N ALA A 134 30.26 21.89 15.61
CA ALA A 134 29.27 21.41 16.57
C ALA A 134 27.83 21.59 16.04
N ALA A 135 27.53 22.75 15.43
CA ALA A 135 26.24 23.00 14.80
C ALA A 135 25.99 22.05 13.62
N LEU A 136 27.01 21.80 12.79
CA LEU A 136 26.96 20.81 11.72
C LEU A 136 26.67 19.40 12.26
N ALA A 137 27.34 18.98 13.34
CA ALA A 137 27.13 17.67 13.96
C ALA A 137 25.69 17.49 14.45
N LEU A 138 25.14 18.50 15.15
CA LEU A 138 23.76 18.50 15.62
C LEU A 138 22.76 18.43 14.46
N ALA A 139 23.02 19.16 13.38
CA ALA A 139 22.20 19.10 12.17
C ALA A 139 22.23 17.70 11.53
N GLN A 140 23.41 17.08 11.44
CA GLN A 140 23.58 15.76 10.83
C GLN A 140 22.98 14.62 11.66
N VAL A 141 22.85 14.77 12.98
CA VAL A 141 22.13 13.80 13.84
C VAL A 141 20.68 13.60 13.37
N LEU A 142 20.04 14.65 12.86
CA LEU A 142 18.67 14.59 12.34
C LEU A 142 18.57 13.78 11.05
N ALA A 143 19.67 13.65 10.28
CA ALA A 143 19.70 12.91 9.03
C ALA A 143 19.53 11.39 9.19
N ALA A 144 19.52 10.89 10.43
CA ALA A 144 19.19 9.50 10.74
C ALA A 144 17.75 9.13 10.33
N ALA A 145 16.82 10.08 10.35
CA ALA A 145 15.44 9.85 9.91
C ALA A 145 15.32 9.92 8.37
N PRO A 146 14.67 8.93 7.72
CA PRO A 146 14.38 9.00 6.29
C PRO A 146 13.57 10.27 5.95
N GLY A 147 13.86 10.91 4.82
CA GLY A 147 13.21 12.17 4.43
C GLY A 147 13.99 13.44 4.75
N VAL A 148 14.85 13.45 5.77
CA VAL A 148 15.57 14.66 6.21
C VAL A 148 16.60 15.16 5.17
N SER A 149 17.27 14.27 4.44
CA SER A 149 18.45 14.54 3.58
C SER A 149 19.68 14.98 4.35
N LEU A 150 20.71 14.13 4.34
CA LEU A 150 22.02 14.44 4.91
C LEU A 150 22.68 15.67 4.27
N ILE A 151 22.68 15.74 2.93
CA ILE A 151 23.19 16.91 2.20
C ILE A 151 22.35 18.15 2.51
N GLY A 152 21.02 18.03 2.45
CA GLY A 152 20.10 19.15 2.67
C GLY A 152 20.23 19.77 4.06
N VAL A 153 20.27 18.95 5.12
CA VAL A 153 20.39 19.46 6.49
C VAL A 153 21.78 20.06 6.76
N SER A 154 22.84 19.48 6.18
CA SER A 154 24.20 20.02 6.27
C SER A 154 24.33 21.37 5.56
N MET A 155 23.73 21.51 4.37
CA MET A 155 23.69 22.78 3.65
C MET A 155 22.85 23.82 4.40
N THR A 156 21.70 23.42 4.96
CA THR A 156 20.85 24.30 5.77
C THR A 156 21.64 24.87 6.96
N ALA A 157 22.37 24.01 7.67
CA ALA A 157 23.25 24.44 8.77
C ALA A 157 24.33 25.42 8.28
N GLY A 158 25.04 25.10 7.19
CA GLY A 158 26.06 25.98 6.61
C GLY A 158 25.53 27.37 6.25
N LEU A 159 24.35 27.45 5.63
CA LEU A 159 23.70 28.72 5.28
C LEU A 159 23.32 29.54 6.51
N LEU A 160 22.81 28.89 7.56
CA LEU A 160 22.46 29.55 8.83
C LEU A 160 23.72 30.04 9.57
N LEU A 161 24.85 29.36 9.41
CA LEU A 161 26.15 29.80 9.91
C LEU A 161 26.77 30.93 9.07
N GLY A 162 26.12 31.32 7.97
CA GLY A 162 26.53 32.44 7.13
C GLY A 162 27.45 32.07 5.97
N LEU A 163 27.63 30.78 5.67
CA LEU A 163 28.40 30.34 4.49
C LEU A 163 27.69 30.74 3.20
N ARG A 164 28.49 31.01 2.17
CA ARG A 164 28.01 31.12 0.79
C ARG A 164 27.45 29.77 0.32
N ARG A 165 26.48 29.78 -0.60
CA ARG A 165 25.80 28.57 -1.11
C ARG A 165 26.75 27.48 -1.61
N VAL A 166 27.74 27.88 -2.40
CA VAL A 166 28.77 26.97 -2.94
C VAL A 166 29.60 26.35 -1.81
N GLU A 167 29.98 27.16 -0.81
CA GLU A 167 30.76 26.66 0.34
C GLU A 167 29.94 25.77 1.26
N ALA A 168 28.66 26.08 1.49
CA ALA A 168 27.75 25.21 2.21
C ALA A 168 27.58 23.86 1.51
N ALA A 169 27.50 23.85 0.17
CA ALA A 169 27.44 22.62 -0.63
C ALA A 169 28.73 21.81 -0.54
N ARG A 170 29.90 22.46 -0.62
CA ARG A 170 31.21 21.80 -0.44
C ARG A 170 31.37 21.18 0.94
N LEU A 171 31.03 21.93 1.99
CA LEU A 171 31.05 21.42 3.37
C LEU A 171 30.12 20.22 3.53
N ALA A 172 28.89 20.30 3.00
CA ALA A 172 27.93 19.21 3.05
C ALA A 172 28.41 17.96 2.32
N ALA A 173 29.01 18.11 1.13
CA ALA A 173 29.58 17.01 0.36
C ALA A 173 30.74 16.32 1.12
N LEU A 174 31.65 17.10 1.69
CA LEU A 174 32.76 16.56 2.49
C LEU A 174 32.25 15.84 3.74
N ALA A 175 31.28 16.42 4.44
CA ALA A 175 30.74 15.86 5.67
C ALA A 175 29.83 14.64 5.44
N ALA A 176 29.22 14.51 4.27
CA ALA A 176 28.44 13.33 3.92
C ALA A 176 29.30 12.11 3.57
N ALA A 177 30.51 12.29 3.05
CA ALA A 177 31.38 11.21 2.60
C ALA A 177 31.66 10.13 3.68
N PRO A 178 32.13 10.45 4.90
CA PRO A 178 32.37 9.43 5.92
C PRO A 178 31.09 8.73 6.39
N LEU A 179 29.96 9.43 6.41
CA LEU A 179 28.66 8.88 6.82
C LEU A 179 28.08 7.92 5.77
N LEU A 180 28.16 8.28 4.48
CA LEU A 180 27.75 7.40 3.39
C LEU A 180 28.66 6.17 3.29
N LEU A 181 29.96 6.33 3.51
CA LEU A 181 30.89 5.20 3.57
C LEU A 181 30.50 4.22 4.69
N ALA A 182 30.21 4.73 5.89
CA ALA A 182 29.78 3.90 7.01
C ALA A 182 28.47 3.15 6.69
N ALA A 183 27.50 3.83 6.07
CA ALA A 183 26.24 3.22 5.64
C ALA A 183 26.46 2.17 4.54
N ALA A 184 27.35 2.42 3.57
CA ALA A 184 27.68 1.49 2.48
C ALA A 184 28.34 0.21 3.02
N LEU A 185 29.32 0.36 3.90
CA LEU A 185 30.00 -0.76 4.59
C LEU A 185 29.00 -1.59 5.39
N TRP A 186 28.09 -0.93 6.13
CA TRP A 186 27.05 -1.62 6.88
C TRP A 186 26.11 -2.39 5.95
N SER A 187 25.58 -1.74 4.91
CA SER A 187 24.64 -2.34 3.96
C SER A 187 25.26 -3.51 3.19
N SER A 188 26.58 -3.59 3.12
CA SER A 188 27.29 -4.68 2.44
C SER A 188 27.37 -5.97 3.26
N ARG A 189 27.11 -5.95 4.57
CA ARG A 189 27.26 -7.14 5.45
C ARG A 189 26.33 -8.31 5.13
N GLY A 190 25.20 -8.05 4.46
CA GLY A 190 24.24 -9.07 4.06
C GLY A 190 24.43 -9.59 2.63
N LEU A 191 25.44 -9.11 1.89
CA LEU A 191 25.66 -9.50 0.51
C LEU A 191 26.44 -10.82 0.43
N GLY A 192 25.76 -11.92 0.07
CA GLY A 192 26.42 -13.15 -0.36
C GLY A 192 27.01 -13.04 -1.77
N GLY A 193 27.66 -14.09 -2.26
CA GLY A 193 28.28 -14.10 -3.61
C GLY A 193 27.31 -13.74 -4.75
N ALA A 194 26.04 -14.15 -4.64
CA ALA A 194 24.98 -13.77 -5.59
C ALA A 194 24.62 -12.27 -5.54
N GLY A 195 24.89 -11.58 -4.41
CA GLY A 195 24.62 -10.16 -4.20
C GLY A 195 25.63 -9.22 -4.87
N LEU A 196 26.77 -9.74 -5.33
CA LEU A 196 27.83 -8.99 -6.04
C LEU A 196 27.81 -9.23 -7.57
N GLY A 197 26.68 -9.71 -8.11
CA GLY A 197 26.52 -9.94 -9.54
C GLY A 197 26.42 -8.66 -10.38
N LEU A 198 26.15 -8.83 -11.67
CA LEU A 198 26.01 -7.73 -12.64
C LEU A 198 25.07 -6.58 -12.17
N PRO A 199 23.90 -6.83 -11.52
CA PRO A 199 23.04 -5.75 -11.03
C PRO A 199 23.70 -4.84 -9.99
N PHE A 200 24.60 -5.38 -9.15
CA PHE A 200 25.31 -4.59 -8.15
C PHE A 200 26.31 -3.64 -8.82
N TRP A 201 27.17 -4.17 -9.69
CA TRP A 201 28.20 -3.36 -10.36
C TRP A 201 27.61 -2.33 -11.32
N THR A 202 26.55 -2.68 -12.04
CA THR A 202 25.83 -1.73 -12.90
C THR A 202 25.22 -0.60 -12.08
N ALA A 203 24.52 -0.91 -10.97
CA ALA A 203 23.97 0.11 -10.09
C ALA A 203 25.07 0.99 -9.46
N LEU A 204 26.19 0.40 -9.03
CA LEU A 204 27.32 1.14 -8.47
C LEU A 204 27.91 2.13 -9.47
N LEU A 205 28.21 1.69 -10.70
CA LEU A 205 28.79 2.54 -11.73
C LEU A 205 27.86 3.68 -12.13
N LEU A 206 26.57 3.38 -12.38
CA LEU A 206 25.58 4.38 -12.76
C LEU A 206 25.31 5.37 -11.63
N SER A 207 25.20 4.89 -10.39
CA SER A 207 25.02 5.75 -9.23
C SER A 207 26.23 6.65 -9.01
N THR A 208 27.45 6.15 -9.23
CA THR A 208 28.68 6.96 -9.16
C THR A 208 28.69 8.05 -10.23
N ALA A 209 28.43 7.70 -11.48
CA ALA A 209 28.43 8.65 -12.60
C ALA A 209 27.35 9.72 -12.43
N ALA A 210 26.13 9.30 -12.09
CA ALA A 210 25.01 10.20 -11.85
C ALA A 210 25.25 11.13 -10.65
N GLY A 211 25.74 10.59 -9.53
CA GLY A 211 26.09 11.38 -8.35
C GLY A 211 27.20 12.40 -8.65
N PHE A 212 28.28 11.99 -9.30
CA PHE A 212 29.38 12.90 -9.63
C PHE A 212 28.93 14.00 -10.58
N GLY A 213 28.13 13.67 -11.61
CA GLY A 213 27.54 14.64 -12.51
C GLY A 213 26.60 15.62 -11.79
N ALA A 214 25.67 15.09 -10.98
CA ALA A 214 24.69 15.88 -10.24
C ALA A 214 25.33 16.87 -9.26
N LEU A 215 26.37 16.45 -8.52
CA LEU A 215 27.08 17.34 -7.59
C LEU A 215 27.75 18.50 -8.34
N ARG A 216 28.37 18.24 -9.50
CA ARG A 216 29.04 19.30 -10.27
C ARG A 216 28.05 20.26 -10.90
N LEU A 217 26.92 19.76 -11.37
CA LEU A 217 25.82 20.60 -11.84
C LEU A 217 25.24 21.43 -10.71
N LEU A 218 25.09 20.87 -9.51
CA LEU A 218 24.65 21.61 -8.32
C LEU A 218 25.63 22.73 -7.97
N LEU A 219 26.93 22.47 -7.90
CA LEU A 219 27.92 23.50 -7.57
C LEU A 219 27.92 24.64 -8.59
N ARG A 220 27.89 24.31 -9.89
CA ARG A 220 27.75 25.31 -10.97
C ARG A 220 26.44 26.09 -10.90
N TRP A 221 25.33 25.42 -10.54
CA TRP A 221 24.05 26.07 -10.37
C TRP A 221 24.12 27.11 -9.24
N LEU A 222 24.71 26.76 -8.11
CA LEU A 222 24.80 27.60 -6.91
C LEU A 222 25.75 28.80 -7.04
N GLU A 223 26.55 28.87 -8.12
CA GLU A 223 27.31 30.07 -8.44
C GLU A 223 26.39 31.25 -8.77
N ASN A 224 25.23 30.99 -9.40
CA ASN A 224 24.33 32.04 -9.92
C ASN A 224 22.86 31.87 -9.51
N ARG A 225 22.52 30.82 -8.78
CA ARG A 225 21.13 30.47 -8.43
C ARG A 225 21.01 30.04 -6.97
N ASP A 226 19.76 30.01 -6.52
CA ASP A 226 19.38 29.66 -5.16
C ASP A 226 19.01 28.16 -5.03
N LEU A 227 18.71 27.73 -3.79
CA LEU A 227 18.29 26.37 -3.46
C LEU A 227 16.76 26.21 -3.48
N GLY A 228 16.04 27.25 -3.90
CA GLY A 228 14.58 27.34 -3.89
C GLY A 228 13.90 26.16 -4.57
N VAL A 229 14.40 25.79 -5.76
CA VAL A 229 13.86 24.66 -6.54
C VAL A 229 13.92 23.33 -5.77
N PHE A 230 14.97 23.07 -5.01
CA PHE A 230 15.12 21.83 -4.25
C PHE A 230 14.22 21.82 -3.02
N GLY A 231 14.10 22.95 -2.32
CA GLY A 231 13.18 23.07 -1.20
C GLY A 231 11.72 22.89 -1.63
N LEU A 232 11.31 23.53 -2.72
CA LEU A 232 9.96 23.38 -3.29
C LEU A 232 9.70 21.96 -3.78
N TYR A 233 10.68 21.32 -4.44
CA TYR A 233 10.57 19.93 -4.86
C TYR A 233 10.29 18.99 -3.68
N ARG A 234 11.01 19.14 -2.56
CA ARG A 234 10.79 18.32 -1.36
C ARG A 234 9.41 18.51 -0.77
N VAL A 235 8.94 19.75 -0.68
CA VAL A 235 7.60 20.07 -0.18
C VAL A 235 6.54 19.44 -1.10
N GLY A 236 6.67 19.62 -2.41
CA GLY A 236 5.75 19.03 -3.40
C GLY A 236 5.72 17.51 -3.35
N LEU A 237 6.89 16.85 -3.29
CA LEU A 237 6.98 15.40 -3.17
C LEU A 237 6.36 14.90 -1.85
N GLY A 238 6.63 15.58 -0.73
CA GLY A 238 6.03 15.22 0.54
C GLY A 238 4.50 15.37 0.55
N LEU A 239 3.97 16.45 -0.03
CA LEU A 239 2.52 16.62 -0.18
C LEU A 239 1.90 15.55 -1.07
N LEU A 240 2.56 15.18 -2.18
CA LEU A 240 2.12 14.07 -3.03
C LEU A 240 2.09 12.75 -2.27
N VAL A 241 3.11 12.46 -1.46
CA VAL A 241 3.16 11.23 -0.66
C VAL A 241 2.06 11.23 0.40
N LEU A 242 1.80 12.35 1.09
CA LEU A 242 0.67 12.43 2.02
C LEU A 242 -0.67 12.22 1.31
N LEU A 243 -0.85 12.77 0.12
CA LEU A 243 -2.06 12.55 -0.69
C LEU A 243 -2.21 11.07 -1.07
N LEU A 244 -1.13 10.39 -1.47
CA LEU A 244 -1.16 8.98 -1.82
C LEU A 244 -1.29 8.06 -0.59
N ALA A 245 -0.69 8.44 0.55
CA ALA A 245 -0.76 7.68 1.80
C ALA A 245 -2.15 7.80 2.42
N THR A 246 -2.76 8.98 2.41
CA THR A 246 -4.17 9.18 2.82
C THR A 246 -5.16 8.52 1.87
N ALA A 247 -4.74 8.16 0.66
CA ALA A 247 -5.54 7.32 -0.21
C ALA A 247 -5.66 5.88 0.35
N GLN A 248 -4.71 5.38 1.15
CA GLN A 248 -4.92 4.16 1.94
C GLN A 248 -5.61 4.55 3.25
N PRO A 249 -6.94 4.39 3.38
CA PRO A 249 -7.62 4.80 4.60
C PRO A 249 -7.03 4.06 5.80
N PRO A 250 -6.95 4.71 6.98
CA PRO A 250 -6.73 3.96 8.21
C PRO A 250 -7.77 2.86 8.32
N VAL A 251 -7.35 1.64 8.66
CA VAL A 251 -8.25 0.56 9.07
C VAL A 251 -9.19 1.12 10.13
N ASN A 252 -10.49 1.08 9.83
CA ASN A 252 -11.60 1.60 10.63
C ASN A 252 -11.56 3.13 10.94
N MET A 253 -11.85 3.98 9.95
CA MET A 253 -11.96 5.43 10.14
C MET A 253 -13.21 5.82 10.96
N ALA A 254 -14.29 5.04 10.83
CA ALA A 254 -15.55 5.27 11.52
C ALA A 254 -15.44 5.12 13.05
N SER A 255 -14.76 4.09 13.55
CA SER A 255 -14.48 3.89 14.98
C SER A 255 -13.67 5.03 15.55
N LYS A 256 -12.62 5.47 14.84
CA LYS A 256 -11.76 6.59 15.29
C LYS A 256 -12.52 7.89 15.44
N LEU A 257 -13.59 8.08 14.67
CA LEU A 257 -14.48 9.24 14.74
C LEU A 257 -15.72 9.02 15.62
N LYS A 258 -15.81 7.86 16.31
CA LYS A 258 -16.87 7.51 17.28
C LYS A 258 -18.28 7.64 16.71
N LEU A 259 -18.49 7.21 15.47
CA LEU A 259 -19.84 7.10 14.91
C LEU A 259 -20.67 6.10 15.71
N SER A 260 -21.94 6.43 15.96
CA SER A 260 -22.87 5.55 16.68
C SER A 260 -23.59 4.61 15.70
N PRO A 261 -23.84 3.33 16.02
CA PRO A 261 -24.59 2.44 15.13
C PRO A 261 -26.03 2.91 14.89
N PRO A 262 -26.61 2.68 13.70
CA PRO A 262 -28.03 2.94 13.44
C PRO A 262 -28.91 1.83 14.04
N PRO A 263 -30.20 2.10 14.29
CA PRO A 263 -31.15 1.08 14.73
C PRO A 263 -31.35 0.00 13.66
N ARG A 264 -31.53 -1.26 14.08
CA ARG A 264 -31.83 -2.40 13.20
C ARG A 264 -33.25 -2.92 13.43
N LYS A 265 -33.87 -3.46 12.38
CA LYS A 265 -35.20 -4.09 12.47
C LYS A 265 -35.17 -5.31 13.37
N ALA A 266 -36.30 -5.58 14.05
CA ALA A 266 -36.46 -6.80 14.82
C ALA A 266 -36.43 -8.04 13.91
N VAL A 267 -35.91 -9.16 14.42
CA VAL A 267 -35.79 -10.41 13.66
C VAL A 267 -37.15 -10.91 13.14
N SER A 268 -38.22 -10.67 13.90
CA SER A 268 -39.60 -11.02 13.54
C SER A 268 -40.16 -10.23 12.35
N GLU A 269 -39.53 -9.11 11.99
CA GLU A 269 -39.98 -8.21 10.92
C GLU A 269 -39.18 -8.39 9.62
N LEU A 270 -38.19 -9.28 9.61
CA LEU A 270 -37.34 -9.50 8.45
C LEU A 270 -38.09 -10.23 7.33
N SER A 271 -37.92 -9.75 6.10
CA SER A 271 -38.34 -10.48 4.91
C SER A 271 -37.72 -11.90 4.86
N PRO A 272 -38.34 -12.86 4.15
CA PRO A 272 -37.82 -14.23 4.10
C PRO A 272 -36.36 -14.30 3.65
N ARG A 273 -35.94 -13.52 2.64
CA ARG A 273 -34.54 -13.46 2.17
C ARG A 273 -33.62 -12.87 3.23
N ALA A 274 -34.01 -11.74 3.84
CA ALA A 274 -33.27 -11.12 4.94
C ALA A 274 -33.07 -12.10 6.12
N ALA A 275 -34.10 -12.88 6.48
CA ALA A 275 -34.01 -13.88 7.53
C ALA A 275 -33.01 -15.01 7.18
N ARG A 276 -32.91 -15.44 5.92
CA ARG A 276 -31.91 -16.46 5.53
C ARG A 276 -30.49 -15.91 5.53
N LEU A 277 -30.31 -14.69 5.03
CA LEU A 277 -29.03 -13.98 5.11
C LEU A 277 -28.57 -13.85 6.58
N ARG A 278 -29.48 -13.45 7.48
CA ARG A 278 -29.18 -13.40 8.92
C ARG A 278 -28.77 -14.74 9.48
N ARG A 279 -29.41 -15.85 9.09
CA ARG A 279 -28.98 -17.19 9.52
C ARG A 279 -27.56 -17.51 9.07
N HIS A 280 -27.19 -17.19 7.84
CA HIS A 280 -25.83 -17.44 7.37
C HIS A 280 -24.79 -16.59 8.12
N VAL A 281 -25.07 -15.30 8.31
CA VAL A 281 -24.19 -14.41 9.10
C VAL A 281 -24.10 -14.87 10.56
N THR A 282 -25.21 -15.28 11.17
CA THR A 282 -25.21 -15.80 12.55
C THR A 282 -24.38 -17.06 12.67
N ALA A 283 -24.49 -17.99 11.71
CA ALA A 283 -23.68 -19.22 11.73
C ALA A 283 -22.18 -18.93 11.60
N LEU A 284 -21.79 -17.99 10.72
CA LEU A 284 -20.39 -17.64 10.47
C LEU A 284 -19.80 -16.79 11.60
N ALA A 285 -20.41 -15.63 11.89
CA ALA A 285 -19.87 -14.64 12.82
C ALA A 285 -20.36 -14.79 14.26
N GLY A 286 -21.52 -15.41 14.49
CA GLY A 286 -22.03 -15.70 15.83
C GLY A 286 -21.54 -17.05 16.35
N ASP A 287 -21.95 -18.14 15.70
CA ASP A 287 -21.74 -19.50 16.19
C ASP A 287 -20.28 -19.95 16.04
N ILE A 288 -19.67 -19.72 14.86
CA ILE A 288 -18.25 -20.01 14.63
C ILE A 288 -17.39 -18.89 15.23
N GLY A 289 -17.74 -17.62 14.97
CA GLY A 289 -17.00 -16.45 15.45
C GLY A 289 -15.76 -16.19 14.63
N GLU A 290 -14.65 -15.79 15.25
CA GLU A 290 -13.36 -15.51 14.58
C GLU A 290 -12.88 -16.65 13.68
N ARG A 291 -12.49 -16.31 12.44
CA ARG A 291 -12.04 -17.23 11.39
C ARG A 291 -10.64 -16.86 10.87
N ALA A 292 -9.76 -16.36 11.73
CA ALA A 292 -8.42 -15.94 11.33
C ALA A 292 -7.54 -17.08 10.81
N ALA A 293 -6.64 -16.75 9.86
CA ALA A 293 -5.70 -17.71 9.27
C ALA A 293 -4.64 -18.24 10.25
N ILE A 294 -4.40 -17.51 11.34
CA ILE A 294 -3.43 -17.86 12.39
C ILE A 294 -4.06 -18.75 13.47
N ARG A 295 -3.24 -19.39 14.32
CA ARG A 295 -3.75 -20.16 15.46
C ARG A 295 -4.16 -19.23 16.62
N PRO A 296 -5.27 -19.50 17.33
CA PRO A 296 -6.13 -20.69 17.22
C PRO A 296 -7.23 -20.62 16.12
N GLY A 297 -7.44 -19.45 15.50
CA GLY A 297 -8.50 -19.17 14.50
C GLY A 297 -8.58 -20.17 13.33
N GLN A 298 -7.46 -20.77 12.92
CA GLN A 298 -7.42 -21.73 11.82
C GLN A 298 -8.40 -22.91 11.96
N ARG A 299 -8.70 -23.37 13.20
CA ARG A 299 -9.70 -24.44 13.40
C ARG A 299 -11.10 -23.97 13.01
N LYS A 300 -11.46 -22.75 13.41
CA LYS A 300 -12.74 -22.12 13.11
C LYS A 300 -12.86 -21.73 11.64
N LEU A 301 -11.75 -21.32 11.02
CA LEU A 301 -11.67 -21.14 9.57
C LEU A 301 -12.06 -22.44 8.82
N ASN A 302 -11.54 -23.60 9.25
CA ASN A 302 -11.94 -24.88 8.68
C ASN A 302 -13.42 -25.23 8.95
N GLN A 303 -13.97 -24.86 10.11
CA GLN A 303 -15.41 -25.03 10.37
C GLN A 303 -16.26 -24.17 9.43
N ALA A 304 -15.81 -22.96 9.11
CA ALA A 304 -16.46 -22.07 8.15
C ALA A 304 -16.37 -22.62 6.72
N ARG A 305 -15.22 -23.14 6.30
CA ARG A 305 -15.06 -23.89 5.04
C ARG A 305 -16.09 -25.02 4.94
N ASP A 306 -16.19 -25.84 5.98
CA ASP A 306 -17.10 -26.98 5.99
C ASP A 306 -18.57 -26.54 6.00
N TYR A 307 -18.88 -25.43 6.67
CA TYR A 307 -20.19 -24.82 6.62
C TYR A 307 -20.57 -24.36 5.20
N VAL A 308 -19.68 -23.61 4.54
CA VAL A 308 -19.88 -23.15 3.15
C VAL A 308 -20.11 -24.33 2.21
N ALA A 309 -19.27 -25.38 2.31
CA ALA A 309 -19.42 -26.58 1.49
C ALA A 309 -20.78 -27.24 1.69
N ARG A 310 -21.21 -27.44 2.95
CA ARG A 310 -22.54 -27.99 3.27
C ARG A 310 -23.69 -27.13 2.73
N GLN A 311 -23.56 -25.80 2.75
CA GLN A 311 -24.58 -24.93 2.18
C GLN A 311 -24.67 -25.06 0.66
N PHE A 312 -23.54 -25.18 -0.04
CA PHE A 312 -23.56 -25.50 -1.48
C PHE A 312 -24.19 -26.88 -1.76
N GLU A 313 -23.87 -27.90 -0.97
CA GLU A 313 -24.49 -29.23 -1.08
C GLU A 313 -26.01 -29.17 -0.85
N ALA A 314 -26.47 -28.43 0.15
CA ALA A 314 -27.89 -28.23 0.43
C ALA A 314 -28.62 -27.52 -0.74
N CYS A 315 -27.92 -26.68 -1.50
CA CYS A 315 -28.42 -26.08 -2.73
C CYS A 315 -28.36 -27.05 -3.95
N GLY A 316 -27.84 -28.28 -3.80
CA GLY A 316 -27.75 -29.28 -4.87
C GLY A 316 -26.48 -29.20 -5.73
N TYR A 317 -25.40 -28.63 -5.21
CA TYR A 317 -24.08 -28.65 -5.85
C TYR A 317 -23.20 -29.77 -5.32
N ALA A 318 -22.16 -30.09 -6.09
CA ALA A 318 -20.99 -30.82 -5.61
C ALA A 318 -19.85 -29.81 -5.45
N PRO A 319 -19.58 -29.28 -4.25
CA PRO A 319 -18.53 -28.29 -4.04
C PRO A 319 -17.14 -28.90 -4.20
N SER A 320 -16.24 -28.13 -4.82
CA SER A 320 -14.82 -28.45 -4.85
C SER A 320 -14.10 -27.74 -3.71
N LEU A 321 -13.36 -28.52 -2.92
CA LEU A 321 -12.41 -27.99 -1.93
C LEU A 321 -11.06 -27.88 -2.62
N GLU A 322 -10.67 -26.67 -2.98
CA GLU A 322 -9.47 -26.41 -3.76
C GLU A 322 -8.30 -26.03 -2.84
N PRO A 323 -7.34 -26.95 -2.58
CA PRO A 323 -6.26 -26.70 -1.65
C PRO A 323 -5.19 -25.79 -2.27
N TYR A 324 -4.62 -24.94 -1.45
CA TYR A 324 -3.38 -24.22 -1.76
C TYR A 324 -2.48 -24.12 -0.54
N HIS A 325 -1.19 -23.94 -0.77
CA HIS A 325 -0.18 -23.94 0.28
C HIS A 325 0.37 -22.53 0.48
N ALA A 326 0.21 -22.02 1.70
CA ALA A 326 0.76 -20.74 2.09
C ALA A 326 2.29 -20.75 2.07
N LEU A 327 2.86 -19.68 1.52
CA LEU A 327 4.24 -19.28 1.75
C LEU A 327 4.40 -18.76 3.19
N TRP A 328 5.64 -18.57 3.63
CA TRP A 328 5.90 -18.05 4.98
C TRP A 328 5.30 -16.65 5.18
N MET A 329 4.43 -16.50 6.19
CA MET A 329 3.77 -15.24 6.58
C MET A 329 3.87 -15.01 8.09
N GLY A 330 5.07 -15.18 8.65
CA GLY A 330 5.31 -15.01 10.09
C GLY A 330 4.65 -16.11 10.93
N ALA A 331 3.49 -15.82 11.52
CA ALA A 331 2.76 -16.72 12.42
C ALA A 331 2.14 -17.94 11.71
N VAL A 332 1.97 -17.87 10.39
CA VAL A 332 1.56 -19.01 9.56
C VAL A 332 2.80 -19.75 9.06
N LYS A 333 2.90 -21.05 9.37
CA LYS A 333 4.02 -21.89 8.93
C LYS A 333 4.00 -22.06 7.41
N ASN A 334 5.18 -22.03 6.79
CA ASN A 334 5.32 -22.35 5.37
C ASN A 334 4.78 -23.75 5.07
N GLY A 335 4.04 -23.90 3.98
CA GLY A 335 3.40 -25.15 3.57
C GLY A 335 2.06 -25.44 4.26
N THR A 336 1.54 -24.51 5.08
CA THR A 336 0.19 -24.65 5.66
C THR A 336 -0.85 -24.67 4.55
N THR A 337 -1.75 -25.67 4.58
CA THR A 337 -2.81 -25.81 3.57
C THR A 337 -4.05 -25.02 3.97
N PHE A 338 -4.55 -24.22 3.03
CA PHE A 338 -5.84 -23.53 3.07
C PHE A 338 -6.70 -23.98 1.89
N TYR A 339 -7.99 -23.61 1.88
CA TYR A 339 -8.96 -24.14 0.93
C TYR A 339 -9.90 -23.05 0.43
N ASN A 340 -9.97 -22.86 -0.88
CA ASN A 340 -11.14 -22.21 -1.46
C ASN A 340 -12.27 -23.24 -1.59
N VAL A 341 -13.51 -22.78 -1.49
CA VAL A 341 -14.69 -23.62 -1.72
C VAL A 341 -15.42 -23.09 -2.96
N ALA A 342 -15.46 -23.88 -4.02
CA ALA A 342 -15.96 -23.42 -5.31
C ALA A 342 -17.04 -24.33 -5.89
N VAL A 343 -18.01 -23.72 -6.59
CA VAL A 343 -18.97 -24.42 -7.47
C VAL A 343 -19.07 -23.67 -8.80
N THR A 344 -19.34 -24.39 -9.89
CA THR A 344 -19.59 -23.77 -11.19
C THR A 344 -20.95 -24.18 -11.74
N LEU A 345 -21.72 -23.21 -12.22
CA LEU A 345 -22.88 -23.42 -13.05
C LEU A 345 -22.48 -23.31 -14.52
N GLY A 346 -22.82 -24.31 -15.32
CA GLY A 346 -22.41 -24.40 -16.72
C GLY A 346 -20.99 -24.91 -16.88
N ASP A 347 -20.49 -24.84 -18.12
CA ASP A 347 -19.13 -25.26 -18.45
C ASP A 347 -18.11 -24.16 -18.08
N GLN A 348 -17.19 -24.48 -17.17
CA GLN A 348 -16.16 -23.56 -16.70
C GLN A 348 -15.12 -23.19 -17.77
N ASP A 349 -14.99 -24.01 -18.81
CA ASP A 349 -14.04 -23.84 -19.89
C ASP A 349 -14.66 -23.13 -21.11
N ALA A 350 -15.98 -22.89 -21.08
CA ALA A 350 -16.67 -22.11 -22.09
C ALA A 350 -16.27 -20.62 -22.03
N GLU A 351 -16.44 -19.94 -23.16
CA GLU A 351 -16.17 -18.50 -23.25
C GLU A 351 -17.14 -17.70 -22.37
N GLY A 352 -16.64 -16.61 -21.78
CA GLY A 352 -17.50 -15.68 -21.04
C GLY A 352 -17.75 -16.07 -19.58
N LEU A 353 -16.79 -16.76 -18.94
CA LEU A 353 -16.90 -17.14 -17.53
C LEU A 353 -16.97 -15.91 -16.63
N TRP A 354 -18.01 -15.87 -15.79
CA TRP A 354 -18.11 -14.90 -14.70
C TRP A 354 -17.72 -15.56 -13.39
N VAL A 355 -16.97 -14.82 -12.57
CA VAL A 355 -16.63 -15.27 -11.22
C VAL A 355 -17.30 -14.36 -10.21
N LEU A 356 -17.98 -14.94 -9.23
CA LEU A 356 -18.51 -14.24 -8.07
C LEU A 356 -17.83 -14.82 -6.84
N GLY A 357 -17.23 -13.99 -6.00
CA GLY A 357 -16.58 -14.49 -4.80
C GLY A 357 -16.64 -13.56 -3.62
N ALA A 358 -16.46 -14.16 -2.45
CA ALA A 358 -16.42 -13.51 -1.14
C ALA A 358 -15.44 -14.30 -0.28
N HIS A 359 -14.71 -13.65 0.62
CA HIS A 359 -13.89 -14.37 1.58
C HIS A 359 -14.67 -14.73 2.84
N TYR A 360 -14.29 -15.84 3.47
CA TYR A 360 -14.95 -16.38 4.66
C TYR A 360 -14.06 -16.37 5.90
N ASP A 361 -12.83 -15.88 5.83
CA ASP A 361 -11.96 -15.63 6.98
C ASP A 361 -12.26 -14.28 7.66
N THR A 362 -11.47 -13.95 8.70
CA THR A 362 -11.54 -12.68 9.42
C THR A 362 -10.15 -12.26 9.88
N THR A 363 -9.99 -10.97 10.20
CA THR A 363 -8.92 -10.50 11.06
C THR A 363 -8.99 -11.18 12.45
N SER A 364 -7.83 -11.34 13.11
CA SER A 364 -7.74 -11.88 14.47
C SER A 364 -8.54 -11.09 15.49
N ASP A 365 -9.09 -11.77 16.49
CA ASP A 365 -9.91 -11.19 17.57
C ASP A 365 -11.21 -10.52 17.11
N THR A 366 -11.69 -10.79 15.88
CA THR A 366 -12.94 -10.21 15.35
C THR A 366 -13.95 -11.29 14.95
N PRO A 367 -15.25 -11.13 15.21
CA PRO A 367 -16.28 -12.07 14.73
C PRO A 367 -16.53 -11.96 13.22
N GLY A 368 -16.40 -10.77 12.64
CA GLY A 368 -16.47 -10.55 11.20
C GLY A 368 -17.86 -10.78 10.60
N ALA A 369 -18.88 -10.12 11.15
CA ALA A 369 -20.26 -10.20 10.65
C ALA A 369 -20.45 -9.43 9.36
N ASP A 370 -20.06 -8.17 9.33
CA ASP A 370 -20.00 -7.39 8.10
C ASP A 370 -18.83 -7.84 7.24
N ASP A 371 -17.66 -8.04 7.86
CA ASP A 371 -16.39 -8.38 7.22
C ASP A 371 -15.93 -9.83 7.51
N ASN A 372 -16.19 -10.80 6.65
CA ASN A 372 -17.02 -10.72 5.44
C ASN A 372 -18.07 -11.84 5.40
N ALA A 373 -18.64 -12.16 6.57
CA ALA A 373 -19.77 -13.09 6.64
C ALA A 373 -20.98 -12.55 5.84
N SER A 374 -21.14 -11.24 5.71
CA SER A 374 -22.19 -10.60 4.92
C SER A 374 -22.07 -10.92 3.42
N GLY A 375 -20.88 -10.79 2.83
CA GLY A 375 -20.59 -11.15 1.44
C GLY A 375 -20.72 -12.65 1.21
N THR A 376 -20.19 -13.46 2.12
CA THR A 376 -20.32 -14.93 2.07
C THR A 376 -21.79 -15.36 2.16
N ALA A 377 -22.61 -14.74 3.00
CA ALA A 377 -24.04 -15.04 3.09
C ALA A 377 -24.78 -14.73 1.77
N VAL A 378 -24.46 -13.61 1.12
CA VAL A 378 -25.02 -13.25 -0.19
C VAL A 378 -24.59 -14.26 -1.25
N LEU A 379 -23.32 -14.69 -1.27
CA LEU A 379 -22.82 -15.73 -2.17
C LEU A 379 -23.60 -17.05 -2.04
N LEU A 380 -23.85 -17.50 -0.81
CA LEU A 380 -24.59 -18.73 -0.51
C LEU A 380 -26.06 -18.66 -0.95
N GLU A 381 -26.74 -17.55 -0.68
CA GLU A 381 -28.13 -17.35 -1.12
C GLU A 381 -28.24 -17.31 -2.66
N LEU A 382 -27.27 -16.67 -3.32
CA LEU A 382 -27.20 -16.63 -4.78
C LEU A 382 -26.96 -18.01 -5.38
N ALA A 383 -26.14 -18.86 -4.76
CA ALA A 383 -25.94 -20.23 -5.23
C ALA A 383 -27.26 -21.01 -5.30
N CYS A 384 -28.03 -21.00 -4.22
CA CYS A 384 -29.35 -21.64 -4.18
C CYS A 384 -30.34 -21.03 -5.21
N ALA A 385 -30.29 -19.71 -5.41
CA ALA A 385 -31.16 -19.05 -6.39
C ALA A 385 -30.79 -19.41 -7.84
N LEU A 386 -29.51 -19.37 -8.17
CA LEU A 386 -29.00 -19.68 -9.51
C LEU A 386 -29.11 -21.17 -9.84
N LYS A 387 -29.04 -22.08 -8.87
CA LYS A 387 -29.32 -23.50 -9.15
C LYS A 387 -30.76 -23.71 -9.63
N ARG A 388 -31.71 -23.03 -8.99
CA ARG A 388 -33.14 -23.12 -9.34
C ARG A 388 -33.47 -22.45 -10.66
N SER A 389 -32.70 -21.45 -11.06
CA SER A 389 -32.84 -20.79 -12.36
C SER A 389 -31.46 -20.42 -12.91
N PRO A 390 -30.83 -21.33 -13.67
CA PRO A 390 -29.47 -21.14 -14.15
C PRO A 390 -29.33 -19.91 -15.06
N PRO A 391 -28.20 -19.18 -14.96
CA PRO A 391 -27.87 -18.10 -15.88
C PRO A 391 -27.53 -18.65 -17.27
N LYS A 392 -27.62 -17.80 -18.29
CA LYS A 392 -27.28 -18.19 -19.69
C LYS A 392 -25.78 -18.40 -19.91
N ARG A 393 -24.96 -17.75 -19.09
CA ARG A 393 -23.50 -17.79 -19.14
C ARG A 393 -22.96 -18.67 -18.01
N PRO A 394 -21.76 -19.26 -18.16
CA PRO A 394 -21.14 -19.98 -17.06
C PRO A 394 -20.79 -19.03 -15.90
N VAL A 395 -21.11 -19.45 -14.68
CA VAL A 395 -20.86 -18.67 -13.46
C VAL A 395 -20.17 -19.56 -12.43
N ARG A 396 -18.99 -19.15 -12.00
CA ARG A 396 -18.24 -19.77 -10.92
C ARG A 396 -18.46 -18.97 -9.63
N LEU A 397 -18.90 -19.65 -8.59
CA LEU A 397 -19.10 -19.10 -7.24
C LEU A 397 -17.97 -19.62 -6.36
N VAL A 398 -17.22 -18.73 -5.71
CA VAL A 398 -16.06 -19.12 -4.89
C VAL A 398 -16.07 -18.41 -3.54
N ALA A 399 -15.99 -19.18 -2.46
CA ALA A 399 -15.67 -18.65 -1.15
C ALA A 399 -14.16 -18.77 -0.92
N TYR A 400 -13.47 -17.64 -0.75
CA TYR A 400 -12.03 -17.58 -0.59
C TYR A 400 -11.61 -17.67 0.87
N SER A 401 -10.49 -18.33 1.15
CA SER A 401 -9.81 -18.19 2.43
C SER A 401 -8.67 -17.17 2.36
N THR A 402 -8.27 -16.69 3.54
CA THR A 402 -7.04 -15.91 3.77
C THR A 402 -6.98 -14.62 2.95
N GLU A 403 -8.08 -13.87 2.89
CA GLU A 403 -8.04 -12.47 2.41
C GLU A 403 -7.28 -11.61 3.43
N GLU A 404 -7.55 -11.84 4.72
CA GLU A 404 -7.19 -10.97 5.82
C GLU A 404 -5.72 -11.11 6.23
N PRO A 405 -5.16 -10.14 7.00
CA PRO A 405 -3.81 -10.26 7.55
C PRO A 405 -3.62 -11.60 8.30
N PRO A 406 -2.49 -12.29 8.08
CA PRO A 406 -1.26 -11.81 7.44
C PRO A 406 -1.17 -12.06 5.92
N ALA A 407 -2.22 -12.54 5.26
CA ALA A 407 -2.20 -12.88 3.84
C ALA A 407 -2.57 -11.72 2.90
N PHE A 408 -3.26 -10.73 3.42
CA PHE A 408 -3.69 -9.52 2.71
C PHE A 408 -2.60 -8.88 1.84
N ASP A 409 -2.95 -8.55 0.59
CA ASP A 409 -2.08 -7.97 -0.44
C ASP A 409 -0.84 -8.82 -0.76
N THR A 410 -0.94 -10.15 -0.59
CA THR A 410 0.12 -11.10 -0.96
C THR A 410 -0.40 -12.22 -1.87
N LEU A 411 0.55 -12.99 -2.43
CA LEU A 411 0.24 -14.20 -3.20
C LEU A 411 -0.41 -15.32 -2.38
N ASN A 412 -0.53 -15.17 -1.06
CA ASN A 412 -1.15 -16.17 -0.19
C ASN A 412 -2.67 -16.04 -0.09
N MET A 413 -3.28 -15.02 -0.70
CA MET A 413 -4.73 -14.90 -0.73
C MET A 413 -5.37 -16.00 -1.56
N GLY A 414 -6.50 -16.54 -1.08
CA GLY A 414 -7.26 -17.55 -1.80
C GLY A 414 -7.66 -17.09 -3.21
N SER A 415 -8.04 -15.83 -3.35
CA SER A 415 -8.37 -15.20 -4.64
C SER A 415 -7.18 -15.08 -5.59
N ALA A 416 -5.98 -14.75 -5.08
CA ALA A 416 -4.76 -14.74 -5.89
C ALA A 416 -4.40 -16.14 -6.41
N HIS A 417 -4.62 -17.18 -5.59
CA HIS A 417 -4.45 -18.57 -5.99
C HIS A 417 -5.48 -19.01 -7.04
N ASP A 418 -6.76 -18.68 -6.86
CA ASP A 418 -7.81 -18.99 -7.84
C ASP A 418 -7.55 -18.31 -9.19
N ALA A 419 -7.27 -16.99 -9.17
CA ALA A 419 -6.96 -16.23 -10.37
C ALA A 419 -5.73 -16.81 -11.11
N LYS A 420 -4.67 -17.19 -10.39
CA LYS A 420 -3.51 -17.87 -10.98
C LYS A 420 -3.88 -19.22 -11.58
N ALA A 421 -4.72 -20.01 -10.93
CA ALA A 421 -5.17 -21.31 -11.43
C ALA A 421 -6.05 -21.18 -12.68
N LEU A 422 -6.93 -20.18 -12.73
CA LEU A 422 -7.72 -19.84 -13.92
C LEU A 422 -6.84 -19.37 -15.07
N LYS A 423 -5.82 -18.56 -14.78
CA LYS A 423 -4.85 -18.12 -15.79
C LYS A 423 -4.05 -19.29 -16.36
N ALA A 424 -3.55 -20.18 -15.50
CA ALA A 424 -2.72 -21.31 -15.88
C ALA A 424 -3.45 -22.30 -16.80
N ARG A 425 -4.76 -22.51 -16.58
CA ARG A 425 -5.60 -23.37 -17.43
C ARG A 425 -6.10 -22.69 -18.71
N GLY A 426 -5.83 -21.39 -18.90
CA GLY A 426 -6.29 -20.63 -20.08
C GLY A 426 -7.77 -20.24 -20.04
N ALA A 427 -8.39 -20.17 -18.86
CA ALA A 427 -9.81 -19.84 -18.70
C ALA A 427 -10.15 -18.46 -19.30
N LYS A 428 -11.35 -18.37 -19.89
CA LYS A 428 -11.85 -17.16 -20.56
C LYS A 428 -12.75 -16.34 -19.64
N VAL A 429 -12.16 -15.81 -18.57
CA VAL A 429 -12.86 -14.97 -17.58
C VAL A 429 -13.23 -13.62 -18.20
N GLU A 430 -14.52 -13.34 -18.35
CA GLU A 430 -15.04 -12.03 -18.79
C GLU A 430 -14.94 -11.00 -17.67
N GLY A 431 -15.22 -11.44 -16.43
CA GLY A 431 -15.05 -10.60 -15.26
C GLY A 431 -15.31 -11.30 -13.93
N MET A 432 -14.73 -10.76 -12.87
CA MET A 432 -14.94 -11.17 -11.49
C MET A 432 -15.63 -10.07 -10.68
N ILE A 433 -16.55 -10.44 -9.79
CA ILE A 433 -17.16 -9.54 -8.81
C ILE A 433 -16.79 -10.05 -7.40
N SER A 434 -16.02 -9.25 -6.67
CA SER A 434 -15.75 -9.42 -5.25
C SER A 434 -16.91 -8.86 -4.44
N LEU A 435 -17.47 -9.67 -3.56
CA LEU A 435 -18.50 -9.27 -2.60
C LEU A 435 -17.80 -8.97 -1.29
N GLU A 436 -17.71 -7.68 -0.96
CA GLU A 436 -16.83 -7.19 0.09
C GLU A 436 -17.60 -6.30 1.04
N MET A 437 -18.06 -6.82 2.18
CA MET A 437 -18.90 -6.11 3.15
C MET A 437 -20.17 -5.54 2.51
N LEU A 438 -21.29 -6.19 2.73
CA LEU A 438 -22.57 -5.84 2.12
C LEU A 438 -23.65 -5.54 3.16
N GLY A 439 -23.29 -5.48 4.45
CA GLY A 439 -24.20 -5.54 5.56
C GLY A 439 -24.48 -4.22 6.25
N TYR A 440 -23.63 -3.20 6.11
CA TYR A 440 -23.73 -1.99 6.91
C TYR A 440 -24.25 -0.77 6.15
N PHE A 441 -25.49 -0.39 6.45
CA PHE A 441 -26.15 0.80 5.90
C PHE A 441 -26.56 1.77 7.00
N ASP A 442 -26.51 3.07 6.69
CA ASP A 442 -26.93 4.15 7.57
C ASP A 442 -27.40 5.36 6.73
N ASP A 443 -28.69 5.65 6.79
CA ASP A 443 -29.35 6.71 6.01
C ASP A 443 -29.31 8.09 6.68
N ARG A 444 -28.70 8.21 7.86
CA ARG A 444 -28.54 9.48 8.56
C ARG A 444 -27.53 10.38 7.83
N PRO A 445 -27.77 11.70 7.74
CA PRO A 445 -26.78 12.64 7.20
C PRO A 445 -25.44 12.54 7.97
N GLY A 446 -24.33 12.55 7.22
CA GLY A 446 -22.98 12.48 7.78
C GLY A 446 -22.52 11.07 8.18
N SER A 447 -23.32 10.03 7.90
CA SER A 447 -22.97 8.64 8.19
C SER A 447 -21.87 8.09 7.29
N GLN A 448 -21.68 8.67 6.10
CA GLN A 448 -20.60 8.30 5.18
C GLN A 448 -19.43 9.29 5.32
N LEU A 449 -18.28 8.80 5.77
CA LEU A 449 -17.07 9.60 5.83
C LEU A 449 -16.40 9.72 4.46
N TRP A 450 -15.79 10.88 4.20
CA TRP A 450 -15.04 11.16 2.98
C TRP A 450 -13.92 12.17 3.23
N PHE A 451 -12.90 12.15 2.36
CA PHE A 451 -11.86 13.18 2.34
C PHE A 451 -12.38 14.47 1.69
N PRO A 452 -11.94 15.68 2.10
CA PRO A 452 -12.58 16.96 1.79
C PRO A 452 -12.98 17.23 0.33
N PHE A 453 -12.25 16.66 -0.63
CA PHE A 453 -12.48 16.82 -2.07
C PHE A 453 -13.42 15.77 -2.67
N LEU A 454 -13.66 14.64 -2.01
CA LEU A 454 -14.54 13.56 -2.47
C LEU A 454 -16.02 13.82 -2.21
N LYS A 455 -16.37 14.85 -1.43
CA LYS A 455 -17.76 15.26 -1.12
C LYS A 455 -18.66 15.52 -2.32
N TRP A 456 -18.06 15.78 -3.48
CA TRP A 456 -18.77 16.06 -4.72
C TRP A 456 -19.12 14.80 -5.52
N ILE A 457 -18.57 13.64 -5.11
CA ILE A 457 -18.66 12.36 -5.82
C ILE A 457 -19.29 11.29 -4.92
N ILE A 458 -18.90 11.27 -3.64
CA ILE A 458 -19.37 10.30 -2.65
C ILE A 458 -20.57 10.88 -1.89
N PRO A 459 -21.69 10.15 -1.77
CA PRO A 459 -22.84 10.57 -0.99
C PRO A 459 -22.51 10.83 0.48
N GLU A 460 -23.24 11.75 1.11
CA GLU A 460 -23.11 12.04 2.54
C GLU A 460 -23.75 10.97 3.44
N ARG A 461 -24.68 10.19 2.87
CA ARG A 461 -25.38 9.09 3.53
C ARG A 461 -24.80 7.76 3.08
N GLY A 462 -24.62 6.85 4.03
CA GLY A 462 -24.20 5.48 3.82
C GLY A 462 -25.36 4.55 3.46
N ASP A 463 -26.23 4.93 2.53
CA ASP A 463 -27.39 4.15 2.06
C ASP A 463 -27.18 3.53 0.66
N PHE A 464 -25.92 3.37 0.26
CA PHE A 464 -25.52 2.88 -1.06
C PHE A 464 -24.48 1.76 -1.00
N LEU A 465 -24.32 1.03 -2.11
CA LEU A 465 -23.14 0.18 -2.38
C LEU A 465 -22.23 0.85 -3.42
N ALA A 466 -20.92 0.76 -3.25
CA ALA A 466 -19.93 1.19 -4.23
C ALA A 466 -19.58 0.03 -5.18
N LEU A 467 -19.57 0.31 -6.48
CA LEU A 467 -19.03 -0.59 -7.50
C LEU A 467 -17.70 -0.03 -8.00
N VAL A 468 -16.60 -0.58 -7.47
CA VAL A 468 -15.23 -0.12 -7.69
C VAL A 468 -14.57 -0.94 -8.79
N ALA A 469 -13.87 -0.27 -9.71
CA ALA A 469 -13.14 -0.91 -10.81
C ALA A 469 -11.86 -0.16 -11.16
N ASN A 470 -10.89 -0.88 -11.75
CA ASN A 470 -9.79 -0.26 -12.49
C ASN A 470 -10.22 0.12 -13.92
N ARG A 471 -9.38 0.89 -14.63
CA ARG A 471 -9.67 1.29 -16.03
C ARG A 471 -9.79 0.09 -16.97
N ARG A 472 -9.04 -0.99 -16.73
CA ARG A 472 -9.09 -2.22 -17.56
C ARG A 472 -10.43 -2.95 -17.46
N SER A 473 -11.11 -2.83 -16.33
CA SER A 473 -12.40 -3.47 -16.07
C SER A 473 -13.60 -2.64 -16.51
N TRP A 474 -13.39 -1.52 -17.22
CA TRP A 474 -14.46 -0.58 -17.58
C TRP A 474 -15.61 -1.22 -18.37
N ALA A 475 -15.30 -2.11 -19.32
CA ALA A 475 -16.33 -2.77 -20.13
C ALA A 475 -17.25 -3.64 -19.26
N PHE A 476 -16.66 -4.48 -18.41
CA PHE A 476 -17.37 -5.34 -17.49
C PHE A 476 -18.14 -4.54 -16.43
N TRP A 477 -17.51 -3.53 -15.83
CA TRP A 477 -18.13 -2.59 -14.90
C TRP A 477 -19.39 -1.92 -15.49
N ARG A 478 -19.34 -1.52 -16.76
CA ARG A 478 -20.47 -0.89 -17.45
C ARG A 478 -21.62 -1.87 -17.64
N THR A 479 -21.34 -3.14 -17.92
CA THR A 479 -22.34 -4.22 -18.04
C THR A 479 -23.06 -4.41 -16.70
N VAL A 480 -22.29 -4.62 -15.62
CA VAL A 480 -22.84 -4.82 -14.27
C VAL A 480 -23.66 -3.62 -13.82
N ARG A 481 -23.13 -2.39 -13.95
CA ARG A 481 -23.84 -1.15 -13.59
C ARG A 481 -25.16 -0.99 -14.34
N ARG A 482 -25.19 -1.29 -15.64
CA ARG A 482 -26.41 -1.14 -16.47
C ARG A 482 -27.50 -2.13 -16.07
N SER A 483 -27.13 -3.37 -15.75
CA SER A 483 -28.09 -4.35 -15.25
C SER A 483 -28.56 -3.99 -13.84
N TRP A 484 -27.65 -3.62 -12.94
CA TRP A 484 -28.00 -3.21 -11.57
C TRP A 484 -29.05 -2.11 -11.54
N ARG A 485 -28.85 -1.04 -12.34
CA ARG A 485 -29.80 0.08 -12.41
C ARG A 485 -31.19 -0.29 -12.93
N ARG A 486 -31.34 -1.41 -13.66
CA ARG A 486 -32.65 -1.88 -14.14
C ARG A 486 -33.40 -2.67 -13.08
N HIS A 487 -32.70 -3.32 -12.16
CA HIS A 487 -33.27 -4.33 -11.27
C HIS A 487 -33.22 -3.96 -9.78
N SER A 488 -32.47 -2.93 -9.40
CA SER A 488 -32.27 -2.56 -8.00
C SER A 488 -32.86 -1.20 -7.66
N GLY A 489 -33.56 -1.13 -6.53
CA GLY A 489 -33.87 0.12 -5.84
C GLY A 489 -32.74 0.61 -4.92
N LEU A 490 -31.65 -0.16 -4.77
CA LEU A 490 -30.52 0.20 -3.92
C LEU A 490 -29.56 1.14 -4.70
N PRO A 491 -29.27 2.34 -4.17
CA PRO A 491 -28.31 3.25 -4.78
C PRO A 491 -26.95 2.57 -4.97
N LEU A 492 -26.37 2.78 -6.16
CA LEU A 492 -25.05 2.28 -6.51
C LEU A 492 -24.15 3.48 -6.80
N LEU A 493 -23.01 3.58 -6.11
CA LEU A 493 -21.96 4.56 -6.35
C LEU A 493 -20.95 3.99 -7.37
N PRO A 494 -20.97 4.45 -8.63
CA PRO A 494 -20.06 3.98 -9.66
C PRO A 494 -18.67 4.61 -9.51
N LEU A 495 -17.63 3.83 -9.21
CA LEU A 495 -16.24 4.33 -9.10
C LEU A 495 -15.29 3.57 -10.04
N VAL A 496 -14.55 4.33 -10.86
CA VAL A 496 -13.44 3.81 -11.66
C VAL A 496 -12.20 4.59 -11.32
N MET A 497 -11.20 3.92 -10.75
CA MET A 497 -9.96 4.55 -10.28
C MET A 497 -8.72 3.85 -10.85
N PRO A 498 -7.55 4.51 -10.89
CA PRO A 498 -6.30 3.80 -11.11
C PRO A 498 -6.08 2.74 -10.01
N GLU A 499 -5.27 1.72 -10.28
CA GLU A 499 -4.95 0.62 -9.33
C GLU A 499 -4.05 1.08 -8.17
N LEU A 500 -4.49 2.12 -7.47
CA LEU A 500 -3.86 2.62 -6.26
C LEU A 500 -4.18 1.66 -5.13
N ALA A 501 -3.27 1.58 -4.15
CA ALA A 501 -3.44 0.73 -2.99
C ALA A 501 -4.69 1.10 -2.14
N ALA A 502 -5.25 2.29 -2.37
CA ALA A 502 -6.55 2.77 -1.87
C ALA A 502 -7.77 1.93 -2.27
N VAL A 503 -7.70 1.28 -3.44
CA VAL A 503 -8.81 0.55 -4.07
C VAL A 503 -8.46 -0.92 -4.28
N ARG A 504 -7.30 -1.35 -3.77
CA ARG A 504 -6.82 -2.74 -3.74
C ARG A 504 -7.02 -3.27 -2.31
N THR A 505 -8.27 -3.54 -1.98
CA THR A 505 -8.71 -3.75 -0.59
C THR A 505 -9.56 -5.00 -0.40
N SER A 506 -9.54 -5.94 -1.35
CA SER A 506 -10.31 -7.19 -1.33
C SER A 506 -9.82 -8.13 -2.43
N ASP A 507 -10.46 -9.28 -2.58
CA ASP A 507 -10.14 -10.39 -3.48
C ASP A 507 -10.02 -10.02 -4.97
N HIS A 508 -10.67 -8.93 -5.43
CA HIS A 508 -10.56 -8.47 -6.82
C HIS A 508 -9.13 -8.15 -7.23
N GLN A 509 -8.24 -7.83 -6.27
CA GLN A 509 -6.85 -7.52 -6.55
C GLN A 509 -6.07 -8.70 -7.14
N GLY A 510 -6.35 -9.92 -6.68
CA GLY A 510 -5.73 -11.13 -7.22
C GLY A 510 -6.06 -11.34 -8.70
N TYR A 511 -7.27 -10.95 -9.12
CA TYR A 511 -7.70 -11.00 -10.51
C TYR A 511 -7.08 -9.89 -11.35
N TRP A 512 -6.95 -8.67 -10.82
CA TRP A 512 -6.22 -7.59 -11.50
C TRP A 512 -4.77 -7.99 -11.77
N ASP A 513 -4.10 -8.63 -10.81
CA ASP A 513 -2.71 -9.08 -10.95
C ASP A 513 -2.55 -10.21 -11.98
N ALA A 514 -3.53 -11.09 -12.07
CA ALA A 514 -3.61 -12.11 -13.12
C ALA A 514 -4.00 -11.53 -14.51
N GLY A 515 -4.36 -10.25 -14.57
CA GLY A 515 -4.75 -9.53 -15.77
C GLY A 515 -6.20 -9.78 -16.21
N PHE A 516 -7.07 -10.20 -15.30
CA PHE A 516 -8.50 -10.34 -15.54
C PHE A 516 -9.27 -9.06 -15.17
N PRO A 517 -10.38 -8.74 -15.87
CA PRO A 517 -11.31 -7.73 -15.40
C PRO A 517 -11.92 -8.14 -14.05
N ALA A 518 -11.95 -7.23 -13.08
CA ALA A 518 -12.57 -7.50 -11.78
C ALA A 518 -13.13 -6.21 -11.15
N LEU A 519 -14.19 -6.39 -10.38
CA LEU A 519 -14.93 -5.34 -9.68
C LEU A 519 -15.00 -5.70 -8.19
N MET A 520 -15.03 -4.69 -7.34
CA MET A 520 -15.42 -4.84 -5.94
C MET A 520 -16.78 -4.20 -5.73
N LEU A 521 -17.72 -4.95 -5.16
CA LEU A 521 -18.99 -4.44 -4.70
C LEU A 521 -18.95 -4.39 -3.16
N THR A 522 -19.06 -3.18 -2.60
CA THR A 522 -18.86 -2.98 -1.16
C THR A 522 -19.75 -1.89 -0.60
N ASP A 523 -20.12 -2.00 0.67
CA ASP A 523 -20.68 -0.93 1.47
C ASP A 523 -19.59 0.00 2.03
N SER A 524 -18.34 -0.05 1.59
CA SER A 524 -17.28 0.86 2.07
C SER A 524 -17.19 0.96 3.60
N ALA A 525 -17.38 -0.17 4.32
CA ALA A 525 -17.52 -0.21 5.78
C ALA A 525 -16.43 0.56 6.53
N SER A 526 -15.18 0.53 6.05
CA SER A 526 -14.05 1.25 6.65
C SER A 526 -14.29 2.77 6.84
N TYR A 527 -15.24 3.35 6.11
CA TYR A 527 -15.63 4.76 6.17
C TYR A 527 -16.99 5.03 6.84
N ARG A 528 -17.75 4.01 7.28
CA ARG A 528 -19.06 4.23 7.92
C ARG A 528 -19.43 3.25 9.03
N ASN A 529 -18.91 2.02 9.01
CA ASN A 529 -19.16 1.00 10.02
C ASN A 529 -18.16 1.16 11.18
N PRO A 530 -18.59 1.62 12.37
CA PRO A 530 -17.70 1.74 13.53
C PRO A 530 -17.24 0.38 14.06
N ASN A 531 -17.88 -0.72 13.65
CA ASN A 531 -17.55 -2.07 14.08
C ASN A 531 -16.51 -2.76 13.20
N TYR A 532 -16.10 -2.17 12.07
CA TYR A 532 -15.17 -2.79 11.12
C TYR A 532 -13.84 -3.21 11.78
N HIS A 533 -13.46 -4.49 11.70
CA HIS A 533 -12.31 -5.06 12.41
C HIS A 533 -12.35 -4.88 13.94
N GLU A 534 -13.53 -4.79 14.55
CA GLU A 534 -13.71 -4.73 16.00
C GLU A 534 -14.48 -5.95 16.51
N GLN A 535 -14.38 -6.22 17.82
CA GLN A 535 -15.16 -7.28 18.47
C GLN A 535 -16.68 -7.05 18.39
N SER A 536 -17.09 -5.81 18.12
CA SER A 536 -18.48 -5.43 17.96
C SER A 536 -19.03 -5.69 16.55
N ASP A 537 -18.24 -6.25 15.62
CA ASP A 537 -18.74 -6.67 14.30
C ASP A 537 -19.63 -7.92 14.41
N LEU A 538 -20.84 -7.73 14.90
CA LEU A 538 -21.78 -8.78 15.29
C LEU A 538 -22.97 -8.87 14.32
N PRO A 539 -23.63 -10.04 14.21
CA PRO A 539 -24.80 -10.22 13.34
C PRO A 539 -25.90 -9.15 13.54
N ASP A 540 -26.11 -8.71 14.78
CA ASP A 540 -27.16 -7.72 15.11
C ASP A 540 -26.81 -6.29 14.66
N THR A 541 -25.61 -6.07 14.11
CA THR A 541 -25.19 -4.75 13.61
C THR A 541 -25.50 -4.51 12.14
N LEU A 542 -26.04 -5.49 11.40
CA LEU A 542 -26.25 -5.40 9.95
C LEU A 542 -27.70 -5.05 9.55
N ASP A 543 -27.87 -4.46 8.36
CA ASP A 543 -29.14 -4.25 7.70
C ASP A 543 -29.44 -5.37 6.69
N TYR A 544 -30.13 -6.41 7.17
CA TYR A 544 -30.47 -7.57 6.35
C TYR A 544 -31.48 -7.28 5.24
N GLU A 545 -32.28 -6.21 5.32
CA GLU A 545 -33.20 -5.84 4.25
C GLU A 545 -32.46 -5.19 3.09
N ALA A 546 -31.49 -4.32 3.39
CA ALA A 546 -30.60 -3.76 2.39
C ALA A 546 -29.72 -4.85 1.75
N MET A 547 -29.17 -5.78 2.55
CA MET A 547 -28.47 -6.97 2.04
C MET A 547 -29.37 -7.81 1.11
N GLY A 548 -30.64 -8.00 1.47
CA GLY A 548 -31.62 -8.71 0.65
C GLY A 548 -31.78 -8.07 -0.73
N LYS A 549 -31.96 -6.74 -0.77
CA LYS A 549 -32.04 -5.97 -2.02
C LYS A 549 -30.75 -6.06 -2.86
N ALA A 550 -29.58 -6.05 -2.21
CA ALA A 550 -28.31 -6.23 -2.89
C ALA A 550 -28.21 -7.62 -3.55
N ALA A 551 -28.63 -8.65 -2.83
CA ALA A 551 -28.66 -10.02 -3.33
C ALA A 551 -29.67 -10.19 -4.48
N ASP A 552 -30.87 -9.60 -4.39
CA ASP A 552 -31.86 -9.60 -5.49
C ASP A 552 -31.30 -8.91 -6.75
N ALA A 553 -30.61 -7.78 -6.57
CA ALA A 553 -29.98 -7.04 -7.67
C ALA A 553 -28.86 -7.84 -8.34
N LEU A 554 -27.98 -8.46 -7.55
CA LEU A 554 -26.92 -9.33 -8.05
C LEU A 554 -27.49 -10.54 -8.80
N GLU A 555 -28.54 -11.16 -8.26
CA GLU A 555 -29.21 -12.27 -8.92
C GLU A 555 -29.71 -11.90 -10.31
N ALA A 556 -30.34 -10.73 -10.45
CA ALA A 556 -30.76 -10.22 -11.75
C ALA A 556 -29.58 -9.90 -12.68
N VAL A 557 -28.49 -9.32 -12.15
CA VAL A 557 -27.26 -9.04 -12.90
C VAL A 557 -26.63 -10.30 -13.48
N LEU A 558 -26.64 -11.41 -12.73
CA LEU A 558 -26.05 -12.68 -13.16
C LEU A 558 -26.92 -13.40 -14.21
N ARG A 559 -28.24 -13.13 -14.23
CA ARG A 559 -29.21 -13.75 -15.14
C ARG A 559 -29.36 -13.02 -16.48
N ASP A 560 -29.16 -11.70 -16.47
CA ASP A 560 -29.18 -10.83 -17.66
C ASP A 560 -28.07 -11.17 -18.68
#